data_AF-A0A1Q2TVM3-F1
#
_entry.id   AF-A0A1Q2TVM3-F1
#
_cell.length_a   1.000
_cell.length_b   1.000
_cell.length_c   1.000
_cell.angle_alpha   90.00
_cell.angle_beta   90.00
_cell.angle_gamma   90.00
#
_symmetry.space_group_name_H-M   'P 1'
#
loop_
_entity.id
_entity.type
_entity.pdbx_description
1 polymer ?
#
loop_
_entity_poly.entity_id
_entity_poly.type
_entity_poly.pdbx_seq_one_letter_code
_entity_poly.pdbx_strand_id
1 'polypeptide(L)'
;MTPDAISATLAEFFPDAKINHTDGKTWKIHQVQTRLHVLVSLSSDGQMLRVFIPIATQEEAAPYYLQLLEGNFNENKLVRYAMNQNLLWGVFKYPLQHLSASIFQQVLTEMLALHRQGLSAFFNQLAEEKVREIIRAAKSQGQTIEQTMQTITRFYEEGMMGDLDQKPRQQRQALLAWQYQLEKLWQEEK
;
A
#
# COMPACT_ATOMS: atom_id res chain seq x y z
N MET A 1 -1.96 8.36 26.50
CA MET A 1 -3.36 8.71 26.19
C MET A 1 -4.35 7.80 26.92
N THR A 2 -5.54 8.26 27.30
CA THR A 2 -6.60 7.41 27.92
C THR A 2 -7.54 6.83 26.85
N PRO A 3 -8.29 5.74 27.14
CA PRO A 3 -9.32 5.23 26.24
C PRO A 3 -10.36 6.28 25.82
N ASP A 4 -10.82 7.15 26.73
CA ASP A 4 -11.78 8.21 26.41
C ASP A 4 -11.18 9.25 25.45
N ALA A 5 -9.91 9.60 25.63
CA ALA A 5 -9.20 10.49 24.71
C ALA A 5 -9.00 9.85 23.32
N ILE A 6 -8.80 8.52 23.25
CA ILE A 6 -8.81 7.78 21.98
C ILE A 6 -10.17 7.90 21.31
N SER A 7 -11.26 7.62 22.04
CA SER A 7 -12.63 7.72 21.53
C SER A 7 -12.93 9.12 20.98
N ALA A 8 -12.58 10.16 21.74
CA ALA A 8 -12.79 11.55 21.33
C ALA A 8 -11.98 11.89 20.05
N THR A 9 -10.71 11.52 20.01
CA THR A 9 -9.85 11.77 18.84
C THR A 9 -10.37 11.05 17.59
N LEU A 10 -10.86 9.80 17.73
CA LEU A 10 -11.43 9.05 16.62
C LEU A 10 -12.74 9.65 16.12
N ALA A 11 -13.61 10.11 17.02
CA ALA A 11 -14.87 10.76 16.64
C ALA A 11 -14.63 12.09 15.91
N GLU A 12 -13.63 12.86 16.34
CA GLU A 12 -13.22 14.10 15.67
C GLU A 12 -12.63 13.82 14.28
N PHE A 13 -11.76 12.81 14.18
CA PHE A 13 -11.06 12.48 12.94
C PHE A 13 -11.96 11.79 11.91
N PHE A 14 -12.98 11.04 12.36
CA PHE A 14 -13.93 10.32 11.53
C PHE A 14 -15.39 10.74 11.81
N PRO A 15 -15.77 12.00 11.52
CA PRO A 15 -17.06 12.55 11.93
C PRO A 15 -18.26 11.79 11.33
N ASP A 16 -18.12 11.24 10.13
CA ASP A 16 -19.18 10.51 9.43
C ASP A 16 -19.08 8.99 9.56
N ALA A 17 -18.14 8.47 10.36
CA ALA A 17 -17.96 7.03 10.51
C ALA A 17 -18.78 6.48 11.67
N LYS A 18 -19.27 5.25 11.49
CA LYS A 18 -19.80 4.45 12.59
C LYS A 18 -18.64 3.88 13.40
N ILE A 19 -18.49 4.34 14.64
CA ILE A 19 -17.47 3.86 15.57
C ILE A 19 -18.14 2.93 16.59
N ASN A 20 -17.80 1.65 16.58
CA ASN A 20 -18.24 0.69 17.59
C ASN A 20 -17.11 0.44 18.60
N HIS A 21 -17.39 0.66 19.89
CA HIS A 21 -16.46 0.45 21.00
C HIS A 21 -17.15 -0.38 22.09
N THR A 22 -17.11 -1.71 21.95
CA THR A 22 -17.98 -2.61 22.74
C THR A 22 -17.30 -3.25 23.96
N ASP A 23 -15.97 -3.30 23.99
CA ASP A 23 -15.19 -4.03 25.01
C ASP A 23 -14.24 -3.13 25.82
N GLY A 24 -14.36 -1.81 25.66
CA GLY A 24 -13.50 -0.81 26.32
C GLY A 24 -12.06 -0.76 25.78
N LYS A 25 -11.66 -1.67 24.88
CA LYS A 25 -10.28 -1.81 24.39
C LYS A 25 -10.17 -1.79 22.86
N THR A 26 -11.27 -1.90 22.14
CA THR A 26 -11.31 -2.08 20.68
C THR A 26 -12.31 -1.13 20.05
N TRP A 27 -11.83 -0.29 19.14
CA TRP A 27 -12.66 0.57 18.30
C TRP A 27 -12.67 0.03 16.88
N LYS A 28 -13.87 -0.22 16.36
CA LYS A 28 -14.11 -0.59 14.96
C LYS A 28 -14.74 0.61 14.26
N ILE A 29 -13.97 1.27 13.40
CA ILE A 29 -14.39 2.42 12.62
C ILE A 29 -14.82 1.91 11.25
N HIS A 30 -16.05 2.22 10.86
CA HIS A 30 -16.59 1.87 9.55
C HIS A 30 -17.22 3.07 8.87
N GLN A 31 -16.74 3.40 7.67
CA GLN A 31 -17.30 4.45 6.84
C GLN A 31 -17.78 3.84 5.52
N VAL A 32 -19.11 3.76 5.40
CA VAL A 32 -19.78 3.03 4.31
C VAL A 32 -19.48 3.66 2.94
N GLN A 33 -19.52 5.00 2.85
CA GLN A 33 -19.35 5.74 1.61
C GLN A 33 -17.99 5.48 0.94
N THR A 34 -16.94 5.34 1.74
CA THR A 34 -15.55 5.15 1.28
C THR A 34 -15.10 3.70 1.39
N ARG A 35 -15.96 2.78 1.86
CA ARG A 35 -15.63 1.38 2.19
C ARG A 35 -14.42 1.25 3.11
N LEU A 36 -14.20 2.26 3.95
CA LEU A 36 -13.09 2.29 4.88
C LEU A 36 -13.43 1.47 6.13
N HIS A 37 -12.48 0.63 6.54
CA HIS A 37 -12.52 -0.11 7.79
C HIS A 37 -11.21 0.11 8.54
N VAL A 38 -11.28 0.65 9.75
CA VAL A 38 -10.10 0.81 10.62
C VAL A 38 -10.38 0.11 11.94
N LEU A 39 -9.40 -0.66 12.40
CA LEU A 39 -9.44 -1.30 13.71
C LEU A 39 -8.38 -0.66 14.60
N VAL A 40 -8.82 -0.07 15.69
CA VAL A 40 -7.94 0.39 16.77
C VAL A 40 -8.14 -0.53 17.95
N SER A 41 -7.07 -0.99 18.58
CA SER A 41 -7.16 -1.84 19.77
C SER A 41 -6.02 -1.58 20.74
N LEU A 42 -6.26 -1.84 22.01
CA LEU A 42 -5.21 -1.96 23.01
C LEU A 42 -4.68 -3.39 23.03
N SER A 43 -3.43 -3.57 23.45
CA SER A 43 -2.90 -4.89 23.83
C SER A 43 -3.65 -5.46 25.05
N SER A 44 -3.48 -6.74 25.32
CA SER A 44 -4.13 -7.43 26.45
C SER A 44 -3.84 -6.74 27.79
N ASP A 45 -2.58 -6.35 28.00
CA ASP A 45 -2.06 -5.59 29.14
C ASP A 45 -2.41 -4.09 29.12
N GLY A 46 -3.04 -3.60 28.06
CA GLY A 46 -3.42 -2.19 27.89
C GLY A 46 -2.26 -1.23 27.62
N GLN A 47 -1.02 -1.72 27.47
CA GLN A 47 0.17 -0.86 27.39
C GLN A 47 0.45 -0.34 25.97
N MET A 48 -0.05 -1.01 24.95
CA MET A 48 0.22 -0.69 23.54
C MET A 48 -1.07 -0.33 22.82
N LEU A 49 -1.06 0.78 22.09
CA LEU A 49 -2.05 1.05 21.06
C LEU A 49 -1.64 0.28 19.79
N ARG A 50 -2.62 -0.31 19.12
CA ARG A 50 -2.48 -0.92 17.79
C ARG A 50 -3.53 -0.35 16.86
N VAL A 51 -3.14 0.01 15.64
CA VAL A 51 -4.06 0.44 14.58
C VAL A 51 -3.82 -0.43 13.37
N PHE A 52 -4.90 -0.90 12.76
CA PHE A 52 -4.89 -1.74 11.57
C PHE A 52 -5.81 -1.14 10.51
N ILE A 53 -5.32 -1.12 9.27
CA ILE A 53 -6.10 -0.71 8.11
C ILE A 53 -5.85 -1.71 6.97
N PRO A 54 -6.90 -2.27 6.33
CA PRO A 54 -6.72 -3.17 5.21
C PRO A 54 -6.25 -2.39 3.99
N ILE A 55 -5.35 -2.96 3.20
CA ILE A 55 -4.76 -2.30 2.03
C ILE A 55 -5.24 -2.98 0.75
N ALA A 56 -5.08 -4.29 0.67
CA ALA A 56 -5.36 -5.12 -0.49
C ALA A 56 -5.56 -6.58 -0.06
N THR A 57 -6.05 -7.42 -0.95
CA THR A 57 -6.06 -8.87 -0.71
C THR A 57 -4.63 -9.43 -0.74
N GLN A 58 -4.44 -10.59 -0.14
CA GLN A 58 -3.18 -11.32 -0.21
C GLN A 58 -2.78 -11.66 -1.65
N GLU A 59 -3.76 -11.99 -2.48
CA GLU A 59 -3.56 -12.28 -3.90
C GLU A 59 -3.05 -11.05 -4.65
N GLU A 60 -3.71 -9.90 -4.49
CA GLU A 60 -3.29 -8.63 -5.09
C GLU A 60 -1.88 -8.21 -4.62
N ALA A 61 -1.55 -8.48 -3.35
CA ALA A 61 -0.26 -8.10 -2.75
C ALA A 61 0.89 -9.05 -3.13
N ALA A 62 0.61 -10.26 -3.60
CA ALA A 62 1.59 -11.31 -3.80
C ALA A 62 2.80 -10.93 -4.69
N PRO A 63 2.63 -10.21 -5.81
CA PRO A 63 3.74 -9.79 -6.64
C PRO A 63 4.73 -8.85 -5.94
N TYR A 64 4.31 -8.21 -4.85
CA TYR A 64 5.04 -7.12 -4.20
C TYR A 64 5.62 -7.49 -2.85
N TYR A 65 5.60 -8.76 -2.44
CA TYR A 65 6.01 -9.14 -1.09
C TYR A 65 7.42 -8.71 -0.72
N LEU A 66 8.37 -8.80 -1.65
CA LEU A 66 9.73 -8.37 -1.39
C LEU A 66 9.78 -6.86 -1.10
N GLN A 67 9.17 -6.05 -1.98
CA GLN A 67 9.16 -4.59 -1.82
C GLN A 67 8.35 -4.16 -0.60
N LEU A 68 7.28 -4.89 -0.24
CA LEU A 68 6.52 -4.68 1.01
C LEU A 68 7.38 -4.95 2.25
N LEU A 69 8.17 -6.04 2.24
CA LEU A 69 9.10 -6.37 3.31
C LEU A 69 10.24 -5.35 3.41
N GLU A 70 10.82 -4.94 2.29
CA GLU A 70 11.82 -3.87 2.24
C GLU A 70 11.26 -2.54 2.75
N GLY A 71 10.03 -2.21 2.37
CA GLY A 71 9.32 -1.02 2.81
C GLY A 71 9.15 -0.93 4.33
N ASN A 72 9.17 -2.05 5.05
CA ASN A 72 9.16 -2.10 6.51
C ASN A 72 10.46 -1.63 7.17
N PHE A 73 11.58 -1.58 6.43
CA PHE A 73 12.86 -1.12 6.95
C PHE A 73 13.02 0.41 6.89
N ASN A 74 12.04 1.14 6.35
CA ASN A 74 12.08 2.60 6.37
C ASN A 74 11.92 3.13 7.81
N GLU A 75 13.01 3.67 8.35
CA GLU A 75 13.09 4.19 9.72
C GLU A 75 12.15 5.37 9.97
N ASN A 76 11.83 6.14 8.93
CA ASN A 76 10.95 7.31 9.02
C ASN A 76 9.46 6.96 8.94
N LYS A 77 9.11 5.72 8.57
CA LYS A 77 7.71 5.28 8.56
C LYS A 77 7.30 4.82 9.95
N LEU A 78 6.12 5.23 10.39
CA LEU A 78 5.50 4.73 11.62
C LEU A 78 4.72 3.43 11.40
N VAL A 79 4.27 3.20 10.17
CA VAL A 79 3.42 2.06 9.78
C VAL A 79 4.27 0.94 9.17
N ARG A 80 3.89 -0.30 9.43
CA ARG A 80 4.47 -1.51 8.87
C ARG A 80 3.42 -2.34 8.13
N TYR A 81 3.81 -2.99 7.05
CA TYR A 81 3.01 -3.94 6.30
C TYR A 81 3.05 -5.32 6.98
N ALA A 82 1.88 -5.95 7.11
CA ALA A 82 1.76 -7.32 7.63
C ALA A 82 0.64 -8.08 6.93
N MET A 83 0.80 -9.40 6.83
CA MET A 83 -0.22 -10.29 6.27
C MET A 83 -1.00 -10.98 7.37
N ASN A 84 -2.33 -10.95 7.29
CA ASN A 84 -3.20 -11.74 8.16
C ASN A 84 -4.59 -11.90 7.53
N GLN A 85 -5.24 -13.06 7.71
CA GLN A 85 -6.60 -13.33 7.21
C GLN A 85 -6.77 -13.03 5.71
N ASN A 86 -5.79 -13.43 4.88
CA ASN A 86 -5.77 -13.20 3.43
C ASN A 86 -5.86 -11.71 3.02
N LEU A 87 -5.49 -10.80 3.92
CA LEU A 87 -5.43 -9.36 3.68
C LEU A 87 -4.02 -8.85 4.00
N LEU A 88 -3.58 -7.91 3.18
CA LEU A 88 -2.46 -7.05 3.49
C LEU A 88 -2.95 -5.91 4.39
N TRP A 89 -2.30 -5.75 5.54
CA TRP A 89 -2.61 -4.73 6.54
C TRP A 89 -1.49 -3.70 6.65
N GLY A 90 -1.88 -2.44 6.78
CA GLY A 90 -1.06 -1.42 7.41
C GLY A 90 -1.24 -1.56 8.92
N VAL A 91 -0.13 -1.65 9.65
CA VAL A 91 -0.10 -1.90 11.09
C VAL A 91 0.74 -0.82 11.76
N PHE A 92 0.16 -0.14 12.72
CA PHE A 92 0.87 0.74 13.64
C PHE A 92 0.78 0.18 15.05
N LYS A 93 1.89 0.23 15.80
CA LYS A 93 1.94 -0.19 17.20
C LYS A 93 2.79 0.79 17.98
N TYR A 94 2.27 1.31 19.10
CA TYR A 94 2.97 2.34 19.88
C TYR A 94 2.65 2.27 21.37
N PRO A 95 3.60 2.57 22.27
CA PRO A 95 3.35 2.60 23.71
C PRO A 95 2.31 3.67 24.06
N LEU A 96 1.23 3.26 24.72
CA LEU A 96 0.11 4.14 25.07
C LEU A 96 0.54 5.26 26.02
N GLN A 97 1.55 5.00 26.86
CA GLN A 97 2.11 5.99 27.80
C GLN A 97 2.80 7.17 27.11
N HIS A 98 3.35 6.97 25.90
CA HIS A 98 4.03 8.01 25.13
C HIS A 98 3.14 8.59 24.02
N LEU A 99 1.95 8.03 23.82
CA LEU A 99 1.03 8.47 22.79
C LEU A 99 0.36 9.80 23.20
N SER A 100 0.66 10.85 22.43
CA SER A 100 -0.09 12.11 22.43
C SER A 100 -1.21 12.09 21.39
N ALA A 101 -2.19 12.99 21.54
CA ALA A 101 -3.24 13.18 20.54
C ALA A 101 -2.67 13.58 19.17
N SER A 102 -1.64 14.44 19.15
CA SER A 102 -0.99 14.87 17.91
C SER A 102 -0.31 13.72 17.16
N ILE A 103 0.42 12.86 17.86
CA ILE A 103 1.03 11.65 17.28
C ILE A 103 -0.08 10.73 16.75
N PHE A 104 -1.16 10.56 17.51
CA PHE A 104 -2.25 9.69 17.07
C PHE A 104 -2.94 10.19 15.80
N GLN A 105 -3.24 11.50 15.71
CA GLN A 105 -3.82 12.11 14.51
C GLN A 105 -2.88 12.02 13.29
N GLN A 106 -1.57 12.21 13.49
CA GLN A 106 -0.58 12.03 12.43
C GLN A 106 -0.62 10.59 11.90
N VAL A 107 -0.62 9.61 12.79
CA VAL A 107 -0.69 8.19 12.43
C VAL A 107 -1.98 7.87 11.68
N LEU A 108 -3.12 8.38 12.12
CA LEU A 108 -4.39 8.18 11.41
C LEU A 108 -4.34 8.76 9.99
N THR A 109 -3.73 9.93 9.82
CA THR A 109 -3.49 10.54 8.50
C THR A 109 -2.61 9.66 7.61
N GLU A 110 -1.48 9.18 8.13
CA GLU A 110 -0.58 8.29 7.40
C GLU A 110 -1.25 6.96 7.02
N MET A 111 -2.01 6.36 7.93
CA MET A 111 -2.76 5.12 7.69
C MET A 111 -3.80 5.31 6.58
N LEU A 112 -4.54 6.42 6.59
CA LEU A 112 -5.49 6.72 5.52
C LEU A 112 -4.82 6.96 4.17
N ALA A 113 -3.70 7.69 4.15
CA ALA A 113 -2.93 7.90 2.93
C ALA A 113 -2.47 6.56 2.35
N LEU A 114 -1.99 5.67 3.22
CA LEU A 114 -1.53 4.33 2.85
C LEU A 114 -2.67 3.47 2.28
N HIS A 115 -3.85 3.47 2.92
CA HIS A 115 -5.03 2.77 2.40
C HIS A 115 -5.48 3.31 1.04
N ARG A 116 -5.50 4.64 0.87
CA ARG A 116 -5.85 5.27 -0.42
C ARG A 116 -4.84 4.98 -1.52
N GLN A 117 -3.56 4.91 -1.18
CA GLN A 117 -2.48 4.62 -2.13
C GLN A 117 -2.52 3.14 -2.57
N GLY A 118 -2.95 2.25 -1.68
CA GLY A 118 -3.01 0.81 -1.96
C GLY A 118 -1.63 0.25 -2.32
N LEU A 119 -1.59 -0.55 -3.37
CA LEU A 119 -0.35 -1.14 -3.90
C LEU A 119 0.35 -0.29 -4.97
N SER A 120 -0.18 0.89 -5.30
CA SER A 120 0.29 1.70 -6.44
C SER A 120 1.78 2.05 -6.36
N ALA A 121 2.31 2.27 -5.14
CA ALA A 121 3.72 2.57 -4.94
C ALA A 121 4.62 1.41 -5.37
N PHE A 122 4.23 0.19 -5.00
CA PHE A 122 4.97 -1.03 -5.28
C PHE A 122 4.83 -1.47 -6.73
N PHE A 123 3.66 -1.24 -7.34
CA PHE A 123 3.46 -1.44 -8.77
C PHE A 123 4.46 -0.61 -9.59
N ASN A 124 4.60 0.68 -9.28
CA ASN A 124 5.52 1.55 -10.01
C ASN A 124 6.97 1.10 -9.85
N GLN A 125 7.38 0.68 -8.65
CA GLN A 125 8.73 0.19 -8.40
C GLN A 125 9.00 -1.12 -9.14
N LEU A 126 8.10 -2.11 -9.05
CA LEU A 126 8.24 -3.39 -9.74
C LEU A 126 8.24 -3.19 -11.26
N ALA A 127 7.39 -2.29 -11.78
CA ALA A 127 7.36 -1.94 -13.18
C ALA A 127 8.70 -1.37 -13.65
N GLU A 128 9.28 -0.44 -12.90
CA GLU A 128 10.59 0.11 -13.20
C GLU A 128 11.69 -0.97 -13.20
N GLU A 129 11.74 -1.82 -12.18
CA GLU A 129 12.69 -2.94 -12.09
C GLU A 129 12.60 -3.87 -13.30
N LYS A 130 11.38 -4.25 -13.68
CA LYS A 130 11.13 -5.11 -14.84
C LYS A 130 11.47 -4.43 -16.16
N VAL A 131 11.16 -3.14 -16.32
CA VAL A 131 11.57 -2.37 -17.50
C VAL A 131 13.09 -2.35 -17.61
N ARG A 132 13.83 -2.13 -16.51
CA ARG A 132 15.30 -2.15 -16.53
C ARG A 132 15.84 -3.53 -16.93
N GLU A 133 15.28 -4.62 -16.42
CA GLU A 133 15.65 -5.98 -16.83
C GLU A 133 15.45 -6.19 -18.34
N ILE A 134 14.30 -5.76 -18.87
CA ILE A 134 13.97 -5.85 -20.30
C ILE A 134 14.94 -5.01 -21.14
N ILE A 135 15.25 -3.78 -20.73
CA ILE A 135 16.20 -2.90 -21.44
C ILE A 135 17.58 -3.56 -21.50
N ARG A 136 18.09 -4.09 -20.39
CA ARG A 136 19.41 -4.74 -20.35
C ARG A 136 19.45 -5.96 -21.27
N ALA A 137 18.43 -6.80 -21.23
CA ALA A 137 18.31 -7.95 -22.12
C ALA A 137 18.25 -7.52 -23.59
N ALA A 138 17.40 -6.53 -23.93
CA ALA A 138 17.24 -6.02 -25.28
C ALA A 138 18.55 -5.44 -25.84
N LYS A 139 19.25 -4.61 -25.06
CA LYS A 139 20.54 -4.03 -25.46
C LYS A 139 21.62 -5.09 -25.66
N SER A 140 21.67 -6.11 -24.79
CA SER A 140 22.60 -7.24 -24.97
C SER A 140 22.36 -8.03 -26.26
N GLN A 141 21.12 -8.02 -26.76
CA GLN A 141 20.71 -8.66 -28.00
C GLN A 141 20.76 -7.71 -29.22
N GLY A 142 21.22 -6.46 -29.04
CA GLY A 142 21.28 -5.46 -30.10
C GLY A 142 19.91 -4.96 -30.58
N GLN A 143 18.86 -5.14 -29.78
CA GLN A 143 17.51 -4.68 -30.13
C GLN A 143 17.37 -3.17 -30.00
N THR A 144 16.47 -2.58 -30.79
CA THR A 144 16.12 -1.16 -30.69
C THR A 144 15.03 -0.91 -29.65
N ILE A 145 14.85 0.36 -29.28
CA ILE A 145 13.78 0.75 -28.35
C ILE A 145 12.40 0.41 -28.92
N GLU A 146 12.18 0.54 -30.24
CA GLU A 146 10.92 0.23 -30.89
C GLU A 146 10.59 -1.27 -30.82
N GLN A 147 11.60 -2.13 -31.03
CA GLN A 147 11.45 -3.59 -30.90
C GLN A 147 11.15 -3.99 -29.45
N THR A 148 11.79 -3.31 -28.50
CA THR A 148 11.58 -3.52 -27.06
C THR A 148 10.18 -3.07 -26.65
N MET A 149 9.71 -1.95 -27.19
CA MET A 149 8.36 -1.40 -26.95
C MET A 149 7.27 -2.37 -27.42
N GLN A 150 7.46 -2.99 -28.59
CA GLN A 150 6.55 -4.03 -29.10
C GLN A 150 6.55 -5.26 -28.18
N THR A 151 7.71 -5.65 -27.65
CA THR A 151 7.83 -6.78 -26.73
C THR A 151 7.11 -6.53 -25.41
N ILE A 152 7.26 -5.34 -24.82
CA ILE A 152 6.53 -4.94 -23.60
C ILE A 152 5.02 -4.92 -23.85
N THR A 153 4.58 -4.37 -24.98
CA THR A 153 3.16 -4.33 -25.35
C THR A 153 2.59 -5.74 -25.46
N ARG A 154 3.32 -6.66 -26.09
CA ARG A 154 2.92 -8.07 -26.19
C ARG A 154 2.88 -8.78 -24.82
N PHE A 155 3.91 -8.61 -23.97
CA PHE A 155 3.89 -9.20 -22.62
C PHE A 155 2.73 -8.68 -21.77
N TYR A 156 2.33 -7.44 -22.00
CA TYR A 156 1.15 -6.86 -21.38
C TYR A 156 -0.14 -7.51 -21.89
N GLU A 157 -0.29 -7.68 -23.21
CA GLU A 157 -1.43 -8.37 -23.84
C GLU A 157 -1.53 -9.85 -23.41
N GLU A 158 -0.39 -10.50 -23.15
CA GLU A 158 -0.29 -11.89 -22.69
C GLU A 158 -0.51 -12.05 -21.17
N GLY A 159 -0.73 -10.97 -20.42
CA GLY A 159 -0.95 -11.01 -18.97
C GLY A 159 0.30 -11.34 -18.15
N MET A 160 1.50 -11.28 -18.76
CA MET A 160 2.77 -11.64 -18.13
C MET A 160 3.33 -10.53 -17.22
N MET A 161 2.72 -9.34 -17.24
CA MET A 161 3.22 -8.12 -16.57
C MET A 161 2.25 -7.56 -15.51
N GLY A 162 1.20 -8.30 -15.16
CA GLY A 162 0.20 -7.91 -14.18
C GLY A 162 -1.14 -8.61 -14.41
N ASP A 163 -1.86 -8.86 -13.32
CA ASP A 163 -3.02 -9.74 -13.27
C ASP A 163 -4.15 -9.34 -14.23
N LEU A 164 -4.70 -10.34 -14.92
CA LEU A 164 -5.71 -10.20 -15.99
C LEU A 164 -7.07 -9.69 -15.49
N ASP A 165 -7.27 -9.62 -14.17
CA ASP A 165 -8.55 -9.28 -13.53
C ASP A 165 -8.75 -7.77 -13.22
N GLN A 166 -7.82 -6.91 -13.61
CA GLN A 166 -8.02 -5.46 -13.46
C GLN A 166 -8.95 -4.87 -14.54
N LYS A 167 -9.82 -3.93 -14.15
CA LYS A 167 -10.76 -3.27 -15.07
C LYS A 167 -10.02 -2.69 -16.30
N PRO A 168 -10.58 -2.74 -17.52
CA PRO A 168 -9.91 -2.33 -18.77
C PRO A 168 -9.30 -0.92 -18.79
N ARG A 169 -9.77 -0.01 -17.92
CA ARG A 169 -9.22 1.35 -17.78
C ARG A 169 -7.91 1.40 -17.00
N GLN A 170 -7.77 0.59 -15.96
CA GLN A 170 -6.52 0.47 -15.19
C GLN A 170 -5.45 -0.21 -16.06
N GLN A 171 -5.87 -1.13 -16.92
CA GLN A 171 -4.97 -1.82 -17.83
C GLN A 171 -4.27 -0.88 -18.83
N ARG A 172 -5.02 0.05 -19.44
CA ARG A 172 -4.41 1.03 -20.35
C ARG A 172 -3.48 2.01 -19.62
N GLN A 173 -3.81 2.38 -18.39
CA GLN A 173 -2.95 3.24 -17.58
C GLN A 173 -1.65 2.55 -17.19
N ALA A 174 -1.71 1.26 -16.85
CA ALA A 174 -0.53 0.44 -16.63
C ALA A 174 0.34 0.42 -17.89
N LEU A 175 -0.19 0.01 -19.05
CA LEU A 175 0.59 -0.01 -20.29
C LEU A 175 1.25 1.34 -20.59
N LEU A 176 0.51 2.46 -20.50
CA LEU A 176 1.07 3.79 -20.72
C LEU A 176 2.20 4.15 -19.73
N ALA A 177 2.06 3.77 -18.47
CA ALA A 177 3.11 4.00 -17.47
C ALA A 177 4.38 3.21 -17.80
N TRP A 178 4.23 1.96 -18.25
CA TRP A 178 5.37 1.12 -18.66
C TRP A 178 6.06 1.65 -19.92
N GLN A 179 5.29 2.09 -20.93
CA GLN A 179 5.83 2.70 -22.15
C GLN A 179 6.61 3.98 -21.84
N TYR A 180 6.04 4.85 -20.99
CA TYR A 180 6.72 6.07 -20.53
C TYR A 180 8.03 5.76 -19.77
N GLN A 181 8.03 4.75 -18.91
CA GLN A 181 9.24 4.33 -18.20
C GLN A 181 10.29 3.76 -19.17
N LEU A 182 9.90 2.99 -20.20
CA LEU A 182 10.85 2.50 -21.20
C LEU A 182 11.56 3.67 -21.90
N GLU A 183 10.80 4.66 -22.38
CA GLU A 183 11.36 5.83 -23.06
C GLU A 183 12.35 6.59 -22.18
N LYS A 184 11.99 6.81 -20.92
CA LYS A 184 12.85 7.49 -19.95
C LYS A 184 14.13 6.69 -19.65
N LEU A 185 13.99 5.40 -19.36
CA LEU A 185 15.09 4.56 -18.86
C LEU A 185 16.03 4.06 -19.95
N TRP A 186 15.59 4.03 -21.22
CA TRP A 186 16.41 3.54 -22.34
C TRP A 186 17.73 4.30 -22.49
N GLN A 187 17.75 5.60 -22.18
CA GLN A 187 18.96 6.43 -22.25
C GLN A 187 19.81 6.36 -20.98
N GLU A 188 19.21 5.97 -19.85
CA GLU A 188 19.88 5.91 -18.54
C GLU A 188 20.68 4.61 -18.34
N GLU A 189 20.14 3.48 -18.78
CA GLU A 189 20.82 2.19 -18.75
C GLU A 189 21.88 2.14 -19.86
N LYS A 190 23.13 1.78 -19.57
CA LYS A 190 24.21 1.66 -20.58
C LYS A 190 24.35 0.24 -21.08
#